data_AF-A0A1A7YYT6-F1
#
_entry.id   AF-A0A1A7YYT6-F1
#
_cell.length_a   1.000
_cell.length_b   1.000
_cell.length_c   1.000
_cell.angle_alpha   90.00
_cell.angle_beta   90.00
_cell.angle_gamma   90.00
#
_symmetry.space_group_name_H-M   'P 1'
#
loop_
_entity.id
_entity.type
_entity.pdbx_description
1 polymer ?
#
loop_
_entity_poly.entity_id
_entity_poly.type
_entity_poly.pdbx_seq_one_letter_code
_entity_poly.pdbx_strand_id
1 'polypeptide(L)'
;KQSDLVQDFFQSFADVFRSFPEEQVTQIMEHVEKLIMTRLHKWVFCHDSSDDELKDLALQRRIRSLNWVTPHMLSVPFPHENIPVTGDPFLPAITAIIEMDAKRAPQDKLACVSKCSQHIFEALSVSNNEPANADDFLSSLVYVVLKANPPRLHSNMQYMIRFGLPHSLMAGESGYYFTNLSCAVAFIEKLDGPALNLSPEEFEGYMRGQRTPAALTKRQQVVGETQHMLEDLEGRQEKLQRGADALGAELQKWVQVIHTQLDEATNQFVKVQKEMKAQAEASQVSSTCPDESQRGSDKEESILVPSDQHVCLKES
;
A
#
# COMPACT_ATOMS: atom_id res chain seq x y z
N LYS A 1 35.17 -8.67 -23.15
CA LYS A 1 36.49 -8.80 -22.48
C LYS A 1 36.38 -9.33 -21.05
N GLN A 2 35.72 -8.63 -20.11
CA GLN A 2 35.53 -9.19 -18.75
C GLN A 2 34.50 -10.34 -18.73
N SER A 3 33.42 -10.23 -19.51
CA SER A 3 32.46 -11.32 -19.75
C SER A 3 33.17 -12.59 -20.23
N ASP A 4 34.04 -12.45 -21.22
CA ASP A 4 34.70 -13.57 -21.89
C ASP A 4 35.59 -14.34 -20.89
N LEU A 5 36.31 -13.64 -20.02
CA LEU A 5 37.09 -14.27 -18.94
C LEU A 5 36.22 -15.06 -17.96
N VAL A 6 35.04 -14.56 -17.62
CA VAL A 6 34.10 -15.25 -16.71
C VAL A 6 33.49 -16.46 -17.41
N GLN A 7 33.14 -16.35 -18.68
CA GLN A 7 32.59 -17.46 -19.47
C GLN A 7 33.64 -18.55 -19.73
N ASP A 8 34.88 -18.16 -20.06
CA ASP A 8 36.02 -19.07 -20.19
C ASP A 8 36.30 -19.80 -18.88
N PHE A 9 36.19 -19.10 -17.74
CA PHE A 9 36.28 -19.72 -16.42
C PHE A 9 35.16 -20.73 -16.20
N PHE A 10 33.90 -20.38 -16.50
CA PHE A 10 32.78 -21.31 -16.34
C PHE A 10 32.95 -22.55 -17.23
N GLN A 11 33.40 -22.38 -18.47
CA GLN A 11 33.66 -23.50 -19.38
C GLN A 11 34.80 -24.38 -18.85
N SER A 12 35.93 -23.79 -18.45
CA SER A 12 37.06 -24.52 -17.89
C SER A 12 36.69 -25.24 -16.59
N PHE A 13 35.81 -24.65 -15.75
CA PHE A 13 35.38 -25.25 -14.51
C PHE A 13 34.41 -26.41 -14.76
N ALA A 14 33.44 -26.23 -15.67
CA ALA A 14 32.54 -27.30 -16.09
C ALA A 14 33.32 -28.52 -16.65
N ASP A 15 34.42 -28.26 -17.36
CA ASP A 15 35.27 -29.32 -17.92
C ASP A 15 35.92 -30.20 -16.85
N VAL A 16 36.19 -29.66 -15.65
CA VAL A 16 36.72 -30.42 -14.51
C VAL A 16 35.70 -31.43 -13.97
N PHE A 17 34.41 -31.13 -14.07
CA PHE A 17 33.32 -31.96 -13.55
C PHE A 17 32.68 -32.86 -14.62
N ARG A 18 33.27 -33.00 -15.81
CA ARG A 18 32.76 -33.86 -16.90
C ARG A 18 32.56 -35.34 -16.51
N SER A 19 33.21 -35.81 -15.44
CA SER A 19 33.04 -37.17 -14.92
C SER A 19 31.75 -37.38 -14.12
N PHE A 20 31.05 -36.30 -13.74
CA PHE A 20 29.80 -36.35 -12.99
C PHE A 20 28.59 -36.40 -13.94
N PRO A 21 27.42 -36.86 -13.46
CA PRO A 21 26.17 -36.77 -14.22
C PRO A 21 25.84 -35.32 -14.59
N GLU A 22 25.28 -35.12 -15.78
CA GLU A 22 24.97 -33.77 -16.32
C GLU A 22 24.11 -32.92 -15.38
N GLU A 23 23.10 -33.53 -14.74
CA GLU A 23 22.24 -32.84 -13.76
C GLU A 23 23.03 -32.31 -12.55
N GLN A 24 24.01 -33.08 -12.06
CA GLN A 24 24.87 -32.65 -10.96
C GLN A 24 25.83 -31.55 -11.40
N VAL A 25 26.36 -31.64 -12.63
CA VAL A 25 27.22 -30.60 -13.20
C VAL A 25 26.45 -29.28 -13.31
N THR A 26 25.22 -29.31 -13.83
CA THR A 26 24.34 -28.14 -13.93
C THR A 26 24.13 -27.51 -12.56
N GLN A 27 23.73 -28.29 -11.55
CA GLN A 27 23.53 -27.79 -10.19
C GLN A 27 24.83 -27.18 -9.61
N ILE A 28 25.98 -27.83 -9.78
CA ILE A 28 27.27 -27.30 -9.31
C ILE A 28 27.57 -25.97 -10.01
N MET A 29 27.39 -25.89 -11.33
CA MET A 29 27.64 -24.69 -12.11
C MET A 29 26.72 -23.53 -11.68
N GLU A 30 25.44 -23.80 -11.41
CA GLU A 30 24.52 -22.80 -10.86
C GLU A 30 25.02 -22.25 -9.50
N HIS A 31 25.47 -23.12 -8.59
CA HIS A 31 26.01 -22.67 -7.30
C HIS A 31 27.30 -21.85 -7.47
N VAL A 32 28.16 -22.23 -8.41
CA VAL A 32 29.41 -21.53 -8.73
C VAL A 32 29.11 -20.14 -9.32
N GLU A 33 28.17 -20.05 -10.26
CA GLU A 33 27.69 -18.78 -10.80
C GLU A 33 27.18 -17.89 -9.67
N LYS A 34 26.33 -18.42 -8.78
CA LYS A 34 25.76 -17.66 -7.66
C LYS A 34 26.85 -17.08 -6.76
N LEU A 35 27.84 -17.89 -6.40
CA LEU A 35 28.93 -17.50 -5.52
C LEU A 35 29.79 -16.39 -6.15
N ILE A 36 30.25 -16.62 -7.39
CA ILE A 36 31.16 -15.71 -8.09
C ILE A 36 30.44 -14.40 -8.42
N MET A 37 29.26 -14.49 -9.02
CA MET A 37 28.54 -13.31 -9.49
C MET A 37 28.02 -12.46 -8.34
N THR A 38 27.70 -13.05 -7.18
CA THR A 38 27.35 -12.25 -5.99
C THR A 38 28.51 -11.37 -5.50
N ARG A 39 29.76 -11.82 -5.67
CA ARG A 39 30.98 -11.07 -5.33
C ARG A 39 31.33 -10.05 -6.42
N LEU A 40 31.24 -10.46 -7.69
CA LEU A 40 31.60 -9.64 -8.83
C LEU A 40 30.56 -8.56 -9.17
N HIS A 41 29.30 -8.72 -8.75
CA HIS A 41 28.20 -7.79 -9.09
C HIS A 41 28.56 -6.33 -8.84
N LYS A 42 29.24 -6.01 -7.73
CA LYS A 42 29.63 -4.61 -7.40
C LYS A 42 30.58 -3.97 -8.43
N TRP A 43 31.30 -4.78 -9.19
CA TRP A 43 32.32 -4.34 -10.12
C TRP A 43 31.85 -4.41 -11.56
N VAL A 44 31.05 -5.42 -11.91
CA VAL A 44 30.69 -5.69 -13.31
C VAL A 44 29.29 -5.22 -13.69
N PHE A 45 28.42 -4.95 -12.70
CA PHE A 45 27.08 -4.44 -12.96
C PHE A 45 27.13 -2.93 -13.21
N CYS A 46 26.62 -2.47 -14.36
CA CYS A 46 26.61 -1.06 -14.76
C CYS A 46 28.01 -0.41 -14.64
N HIS A 47 29.02 -1.05 -15.24
CA HIS A 47 30.41 -0.58 -15.18
C HIS A 47 30.55 0.81 -15.85
N ASP A 48 31.28 1.74 -15.23
CA ASP A 48 31.43 3.14 -15.66
C ASP A 48 31.92 3.34 -17.10
N SER A 49 32.55 2.32 -17.68
CA SER A 49 33.04 2.34 -19.06
C SER A 49 32.00 1.90 -20.10
N SER A 50 30.84 1.41 -19.69
CA SER A 50 29.75 1.03 -20.61
C SER A 50 28.71 2.15 -20.70
N ASP A 51 27.89 2.10 -21.75
CA ASP A 51 26.77 3.02 -21.94
C ASP A 51 25.47 2.52 -21.30
N ASP A 52 25.54 1.52 -20.41
CA ASP A 52 24.36 0.87 -19.84
C ASP A 52 23.51 1.86 -19.02
N GLU A 53 24.14 2.76 -18.24
CA GLU A 53 23.42 3.79 -17.46
C GLU A 53 22.62 4.76 -18.35
N LEU A 54 23.22 5.18 -19.48
CA LEU A 54 22.56 6.07 -20.43
C LEU A 54 21.35 5.40 -21.08
N LYS A 55 21.50 4.11 -21.43
CA LYS A 55 20.40 3.30 -21.98
C LYS A 55 19.31 3.03 -20.95
N ASP A 56 19.67 2.78 -19.70
CA ASP A 56 18.71 2.65 -18.60
C ASP A 56 17.88 3.92 -18.43
N LEU A 57 18.53 5.09 -18.42
CA LEU A 57 17.84 6.38 -18.30
C LEU A 57 16.93 6.64 -19.52
N ALA A 58 17.39 6.31 -20.74
CA ALA A 58 16.60 6.45 -21.95
C ALA A 58 15.35 5.55 -21.91
N LEU A 59 15.52 4.27 -21.56
CA LEU A 59 14.44 3.29 -21.47
C LEU A 59 13.45 3.66 -20.36
N GLN A 60 13.94 4.09 -19.18
CA GLN A 60 13.07 4.51 -18.08
C GLN A 60 12.24 5.75 -18.45
N ARG A 61 12.85 6.74 -19.12
CA ARG A 61 12.12 7.93 -19.62
C ARG A 61 11.08 7.54 -20.66
N ARG A 62 11.43 6.61 -21.56
CA ARG A 62 10.53 6.08 -22.58
C ARG A 62 9.33 5.38 -21.94
N ILE A 63 9.53 4.44 -21.03
CA ILE A 63 8.43 3.77 -20.30
C ILE A 63 7.55 4.80 -19.58
N ARG A 64 8.16 5.77 -18.88
CA ARG A 64 7.43 6.82 -18.17
C ARG A 64 6.54 7.66 -19.11
N SER A 65 7.02 7.97 -20.32
CA SER A 65 6.23 8.71 -21.31
C SER A 65 5.04 7.92 -21.86
N LEU A 66 5.04 6.59 -21.71
CA LEU A 66 4.00 5.67 -22.15
C LEU A 66 3.06 5.23 -21.01
N ASN A 67 3.12 5.87 -19.83
CA ASN A 67 2.29 5.48 -18.69
C ASN A 67 0.76 5.60 -18.96
N TRP A 68 0.38 6.42 -19.94
CA TRP A 68 -1.00 6.59 -20.39
C TRP A 68 -1.56 5.37 -21.13
N VAL A 69 -0.73 4.43 -21.59
CA VAL A 69 -1.19 3.23 -22.31
C VAL A 69 -2.11 2.40 -21.41
N THR A 70 -3.26 2.01 -21.97
CA THR A 70 -4.27 1.18 -21.30
C THR A 70 -4.19 -0.27 -21.79
N PRO A 71 -4.66 -1.26 -20.99
CA PRO A 71 -4.66 -2.66 -21.41
C PRO A 71 -5.39 -2.89 -22.74
N HIS A 72 -6.48 -2.16 -22.98
CA HIS A 72 -7.29 -2.27 -24.20
C HIS A 72 -6.54 -1.83 -25.46
N MET A 73 -5.63 -0.86 -25.38
CA MET A 73 -4.82 -0.41 -26.52
C MET A 73 -3.80 -1.47 -26.95
N LEU A 74 -3.36 -2.31 -26.01
CA LEU A 74 -2.45 -3.44 -26.23
C LEU A 74 -3.20 -4.76 -26.45
N SER A 75 -4.54 -4.73 -26.55
CA SER A 75 -5.38 -5.93 -26.69
C SER A 75 -5.14 -6.98 -25.59
N VAL A 76 -4.77 -6.55 -24.38
CA VAL A 76 -4.52 -7.46 -23.25
C VAL A 76 -5.84 -8.08 -22.76
N PRO A 77 -5.94 -9.41 -22.64
CA PRO A 77 -7.09 -10.05 -21.99
C PRO A 77 -7.08 -9.68 -20.50
N PHE A 78 -7.95 -8.76 -20.11
CA PHE A 78 -8.07 -8.37 -18.71
C PHE A 78 -9.25 -9.13 -18.09
N PRO A 79 -9.06 -9.84 -16.96
CA PRO A 79 -10.16 -10.50 -16.26
C PRO A 79 -11.27 -9.49 -15.95
N HIS A 80 -12.51 -9.79 -16.37
CA HIS A 80 -13.65 -8.90 -16.16
C HIS A 80 -13.90 -8.60 -14.66
N GLU A 81 -14.42 -7.40 -14.38
CA GLU A 81 -14.72 -6.78 -13.06
C GLU A 81 -15.54 -7.62 -12.06
N ASN A 82 -16.00 -8.82 -12.41
CA ASN A 82 -16.85 -9.66 -11.57
C ASN A 82 -16.08 -10.60 -10.62
N ILE A 83 -14.75 -10.52 -10.58
CA ILE A 83 -13.93 -11.29 -9.65
C ILE A 83 -13.62 -10.39 -8.45
N PRO A 84 -13.92 -10.81 -7.20
CA PRO A 84 -13.69 -10.02 -5.99
C PRO A 84 -12.20 -9.95 -5.59
N VAL A 85 -11.28 -9.99 -6.56
CA VAL A 85 -9.86 -9.76 -6.30
C VAL A 85 -9.66 -8.26 -6.15
N THR A 86 -9.33 -7.84 -4.93
CA THR A 86 -9.22 -6.46 -4.47
C THR A 86 -8.02 -5.70 -5.08
N GLY A 87 -7.56 -6.03 -6.30
CA GLY A 87 -6.35 -5.44 -6.89
C GLY A 87 -6.14 -5.79 -8.38
N ASP A 88 -5.15 -5.14 -8.98
CA ASP A 88 -4.70 -5.43 -10.35
C ASP A 88 -4.21 -6.90 -10.44
N PRO A 89 -4.78 -7.75 -11.31
CA PRO A 89 -4.40 -9.15 -11.44
C PRO A 89 -2.92 -9.34 -11.81
N PHE A 90 -2.30 -8.32 -12.43
CA PHE A 90 -0.88 -8.35 -12.80
C PHE A 90 0.05 -7.80 -11.70
N LEU A 91 -0.47 -7.37 -10.55
CA LEU A 91 0.35 -6.83 -9.45
C LEU A 91 1.47 -7.78 -8.97
N PRO A 92 1.24 -9.10 -8.83
CA PRO A 92 2.32 -10.04 -8.49
C PRO A 92 3.43 -10.08 -9.55
N ALA A 93 3.05 -10.05 -10.84
CA ALA A 93 4.00 -9.99 -11.95
C ALA A 93 4.82 -8.70 -11.95
N ILE A 94 4.15 -7.56 -11.74
CA ILE A 94 4.79 -6.23 -11.58
C ILE A 94 5.81 -6.26 -10.45
N THR A 95 5.46 -6.85 -9.31
CA THR A 95 6.36 -6.94 -8.15
C THR A 95 7.57 -7.83 -8.46
N ALA A 96 7.36 -8.99 -9.09
CA ALA A 96 8.42 -9.92 -9.44
C ALA A 96 9.47 -9.30 -10.38
N ILE A 97 9.04 -8.52 -11.39
CA ILE A 97 9.98 -7.89 -12.33
C ILE A 97 10.73 -6.70 -11.68
N ILE A 98 10.12 -5.98 -10.75
CA ILE A 98 10.81 -4.93 -9.97
C ILE A 98 11.87 -5.54 -9.05
N GLU A 99 11.56 -6.68 -8.41
CA GLU A 99 12.48 -7.39 -7.53
C GLU A 99 13.76 -7.88 -8.21
N MET A 100 13.76 -8.01 -9.55
CA MET A 100 14.92 -8.43 -10.33
C MET A 100 16.17 -7.58 -9.99
N ASP A 101 16.00 -6.27 -9.82
CA ASP A 101 17.13 -5.37 -9.55
C ASP A 101 17.78 -5.62 -8.18
N ALA A 102 17.03 -6.14 -7.21
CA ALA A 102 17.53 -6.46 -5.88
C ALA A 102 18.39 -7.74 -5.86
N LYS A 103 18.28 -8.60 -6.87
CA LYS A 103 19.07 -9.85 -6.94
C LYS A 103 20.48 -9.56 -7.46
N ARG A 104 21.47 -10.37 -7.06
CA ARG A 104 22.87 -10.19 -7.50
C ARG A 104 23.34 -11.24 -8.49
N ALA A 105 22.90 -12.49 -8.34
CA ALA A 105 23.27 -13.54 -9.27
C ALA A 105 22.39 -13.48 -10.55
N PRO A 106 22.95 -13.73 -11.75
CA PRO A 106 22.19 -13.83 -12.99
C PRO A 106 21.03 -14.83 -12.91
N GLN A 107 21.25 -16.04 -12.36
CA GLN A 107 20.17 -17.01 -12.17
C GLN A 107 19.01 -16.49 -11.30
N ASP A 108 19.29 -15.71 -10.25
CA ASP A 108 18.25 -15.19 -9.36
C ASP A 108 17.45 -14.08 -10.07
N LYS A 109 18.10 -13.32 -10.96
CA LYS A 109 17.45 -12.34 -11.84
C LYS A 109 16.56 -13.03 -12.87
N LEU A 110 17.05 -14.10 -13.50
CA LEU A 110 16.24 -14.93 -14.42
C LEU A 110 15.04 -15.55 -13.70
N ALA A 111 15.22 -16.04 -12.47
CA ALA A 111 14.11 -16.56 -11.68
C ALA A 111 13.01 -15.52 -11.41
N CYS A 112 13.37 -14.24 -11.23
CA CYS A 112 12.38 -13.14 -11.16
C CYS A 112 11.60 -12.97 -12.47
N VAL A 113 12.27 -13.10 -13.62
CA VAL A 113 11.62 -13.04 -14.95
C VAL A 113 10.68 -14.24 -15.15
N SER A 114 11.10 -15.45 -14.75
CA SER A 114 10.26 -16.65 -14.81
C SER A 114 9.04 -16.53 -13.91
N LYS A 115 9.20 -16.05 -12.67
CA LYS A 115 8.09 -15.78 -11.74
C LYS A 115 7.12 -14.72 -12.28
N CYS A 116 7.64 -13.64 -12.85
CA CYS A 116 6.82 -12.63 -13.52
C CYS A 116 5.96 -13.27 -14.63
N SER A 117 6.56 -14.12 -15.45
CA SER A 117 5.88 -14.81 -16.54
C SER A 117 4.82 -15.79 -16.03
N GLN A 118 5.12 -16.57 -14.98
CA GLN A 118 4.18 -17.48 -14.33
C GLN A 118 2.95 -16.73 -13.80
N HIS A 119 3.15 -15.59 -13.11
CA HIS A 119 2.05 -14.76 -12.64
C HIS A 119 1.21 -14.16 -13.77
N ILE A 120 1.81 -13.87 -14.93
CA ILE A 120 1.06 -13.45 -16.13
C ILE A 120 0.19 -14.62 -16.61
N PHE A 121 0.73 -15.84 -16.73
CA PHE A 121 -0.06 -17.00 -17.14
C PHE A 121 -1.18 -17.32 -16.14
N GLU A 122 -0.92 -17.20 -14.84
CA GLU A 122 -1.94 -17.35 -13.80
C GLU A 122 -3.06 -16.32 -13.99
N ALA A 123 -2.72 -15.04 -14.17
CA ALA A 123 -3.70 -13.98 -14.42
C ALA A 123 -4.53 -14.23 -15.70
N LEU A 124 -3.88 -14.70 -16.77
CA LEU A 124 -4.54 -15.00 -18.04
C LEU A 124 -5.44 -16.24 -17.94
N SER A 125 -5.03 -17.27 -17.21
CA SER A 125 -5.82 -18.49 -16.99
C SER A 125 -7.10 -18.23 -16.19
N VAL A 126 -7.10 -17.20 -15.35
CA VAL A 126 -8.29 -16.77 -14.61
C VAL A 126 -9.24 -15.97 -15.50
N SER A 127 -8.72 -15.26 -16.51
CA SER A 127 -9.54 -14.51 -17.47
C SER A 127 -10.14 -15.35 -18.59
N ASN A 128 -9.42 -16.37 -19.06
CA ASN A 128 -9.78 -17.19 -20.21
C ASN A 128 -9.88 -18.65 -19.78
N ASN A 129 -11.00 -19.32 -20.07
CA ASN A 129 -11.16 -20.77 -19.90
C ASN A 129 -10.28 -21.61 -20.86
N GLU A 130 -9.42 -20.96 -21.65
CA GLU A 130 -8.50 -21.56 -22.61
C GLU A 130 -7.05 -21.19 -22.25
N PRO A 131 -6.07 -22.07 -22.54
CA PRO A 131 -4.66 -21.76 -22.32
C PRO A 131 -4.25 -20.51 -23.10
N ALA A 132 -3.60 -19.57 -22.42
CA ALA A 132 -3.18 -18.30 -23.00
C ALA A 132 -2.30 -18.49 -24.24
N ASN A 133 -2.63 -17.80 -25.33
CA ASN A 133 -1.81 -17.80 -26.53
C ASN A 133 -0.51 -16.99 -26.31
N ALA A 134 0.52 -17.24 -27.13
CA ALA A 134 1.80 -16.52 -27.04
C ALA A 134 1.64 -15.00 -27.24
N ASP A 135 0.70 -14.58 -28.10
CA ASP A 135 0.40 -13.17 -28.36
C ASP A 135 -0.25 -12.48 -27.14
N ASP A 136 -1.14 -13.18 -26.43
CA ASP A 136 -1.78 -12.70 -25.20
C ASP A 136 -0.74 -12.54 -24.10
N PHE A 137 0.18 -13.51 -23.97
CA PHE A 137 1.29 -13.47 -23.05
C PHE A 137 2.22 -12.29 -23.33
N LEU A 138 2.65 -12.11 -24.59
CA LEU A 138 3.59 -11.05 -24.95
C LEU A 138 2.97 -9.66 -24.73
N SER A 139 1.70 -9.48 -25.11
CA SER A 139 0.98 -8.22 -24.90
C SER A 139 0.82 -7.89 -23.41
N SER A 140 0.53 -8.92 -22.60
CA SER A 140 0.46 -8.80 -21.15
C SER A 140 1.82 -8.47 -20.53
N LEU A 141 2.90 -9.08 -21.03
CA LEU A 141 4.27 -8.82 -20.58
C LEU A 141 4.69 -7.37 -20.89
N VAL A 142 4.37 -6.87 -22.09
CA VAL A 142 4.59 -5.45 -22.45
C VAL A 142 3.84 -4.54 -21.48
N TYR A 143 2.57 -4.83 -21.19
CA TYR A 143 1.78 -4.07 -20.23
C TYR A 143 2.40 -4.08 -18.82
N VAL A 144 2.82 -5.25 -18.32
CA VAL A 144 3.48 -5.40 -17.03
C VAL A 144 4.76 -4.58 -16.96
N VAL A 145 5.62 -4.64 -17.99
CA VAL A 145 6.86 -3.84 -18.03
C VAL A 145 6.56 -2.34 -18.07
N LEU A 146 5.54 -1.92 -18.83
CA LEU A 146 5.12 -0.51 -18.89
C LEU A 146 4.63 0.00 -17.52
N LYS A 147 3.85 -0.80 -16.78
CA LYS A 147 3.35 -0.42 -15.45
C LYS A 147 4.40 -0.53 -14.35
N ALA A 148 5.27 -1.54 -14.43
CA ALA A 148 6.32 -1.76 -13.44
C ALA A 148 7.43 -0.72 -13.52
N ASN A 149 7.79 -0.28 -14.74
CA ASN A 149 8.97 0.54 -15.02
C ASN A 149 10.21 0.08 -14.22
N PRO A 150 10.69 -1.17 -14.43
CA PRO A 150 11.71 -1.78 -13.59
C PRO A 150 12.99 -0.93 -13.55
N PRO A 151 13.60 -0.72 -12.37
CA PRO A 151 14.83 0.05 -12.28
C PRO A 151 15.97 -0.67 -12.99
N ARG A 152 16.78 0.11 -13.73
CA ARG A 152 17.99 -0.37 -14.42
C ARG A 152 17.73 -1.59 -15.33
N LEU A 153 16.59 -1.60 -16.02
CA LEU A 153 16.13 -2.74 -16.82
C LEU A 153 17.15 -3.17 -17.89
N HIS A 154 17.73 -2.20 -18.62
CA HIS A 154 18.73 -2.49 -19.64
C HIS A 154 19.99 -3.10 -19.03
N SER A 155 20.53 -2.51 -17.94
CA SER A 155 21.69 -3.08 -17.24
C SER A 155 21.43 -4.48 -16.71
N ASN A 156 20.24 -4.74 -16.16
CA ASN A 156 19.85 -6.06 -15.67
C ASN A 156 19.83 -7.11 -16.79
N MET A 157 19.26 -6.77 -17.94
CA MET A 157 19.25 -7.66 -19.11
C MET A 157 20.66 -7.91 -19.66
N GLN A 158 21.46 -6.86 -19.84
CA GLN A 158 22.84 -6.99 -20.32
C GLN A 158 23.71 -7.78 -19.35
N TYR A 159 23.52 -7.61 -18.05
CA TYR A 159 24.21 -8.39 -17.03
C TYR A 159 23.90 -9.88 -17.13
N MET A 160 22.63 -10.24 -17.32
CA MET A 160 22.25 -11.63 -17.56
C MET A 160 22.89 -12.16 -18.85
N ILE A 161 22.81 -11.44 -19.98
CA ILE A 161 23.41 -11.85 -21.26
C ILE A 161 24.93 -12.07 -21.15
N ARG A 162 25.64 -11.19 -20.43
CA ARG A 162 27.11 -11.21 -20.36
C ARG A 162 27.64 -12.25 -19.38
N PHE A 163 26.95 -12.49 -18.27
CA PHE A 163 27.48 -13.25 -17.14
C PHE A 163 26.65 -14.45 -16.70
N GLY A 164 25.46 -14.64 -17.26
CA GLY A 164 24.67 -15.84 -16.97
C GLY A 164 25.24 -17.07 -17.68
N LEU A 165 24.95 -18.24 -17.12
CA LEU A 165 25.29 -19.52 -17.72
C LEU A 165 24.54 -19.72 -19.05
N PRO A 166 25.23 -20.15 -20.14
CA PRO A 166 24.61 -20.31 -21.45
C PRO A 166 23.40 -21.26 -21.45
N HIS A 167 23.43 -22.35 -20.70
CA HIS A 167 22.31 -23.29 -20.66
C HIS A 167 21.06 -22.69 -19.97
N SER A 168 21.22 -21.83 -18.96
CA SER A 168 20.09 -21.16 -18.30
C SER A 168 19.45 -20.06 -19.14
N LEU A 169 20.22 -19.45 -20.05
CA LEU A 169 19.77 -18.39 -20.95
C LEU A 169 19.26 -18.90 -22.30
N MET A 170 19.88 -19.94 -22.84
CA MET A 170 19.64 -20.43 -24.20
C MET A 170 18.78 -21.71 -24.24
N ALA A 171 18.52 -22.34 -23.10
CA ALA A 171 17.69 -23.53 -23.01
C ALA A 171 16.65 -23.43 -21.88
N GLY A 172 15.57 -24.21 -22.01
CA GLY A 172 14.50 -24.30 -21.03
C GLY A 172 13.52 -23.13 -21.03
N GLU A 173 12.63 -23.13 -20.03
CA GLU A 173 11.58 -22.13 -19.88
C GLU A 173 12.12 -20.72 -19.56
N SER A 174 13.19 -20.62 -18.76
CA SER A 174 13.79 -19.34 -18.38
C SER A 174 14.34 -18.58 -19.58
N GLY A 175 14.96 -19.28 -20.54
CA GLY A 175 15.44 -18.68 -21.79
C GLY A 175 14.30 -18.17 -22.67
N TYR A 176 13.18 -18.90 -22.73
CA TYR A 176 11.98 -18.44 -23.43
C TYR A 176 11.40 -17.16 -22.82
N TYR A 177 11.25 -17.09 -21.49
CA TYR A 177 10.76 -15.89 -20.82
C TYR A 177 11.71 -14.70 -20.96
N PHE A 178 13.03 -14.95 -20.87
CA PHE A 178 14.03 -13.91 -21.09
C PHE A 178 14.02 -13.36 -22.52
N THR A 179 13.81 -14.23 -23.52
CA THR A 179 13.67 -13.82 -24.92
C THR A 179 12.41 -12.97 -25.11
N ASN A 180 11.28 -13.38 -24.52
CA ASN A 180 10.05 -12.59 -24.57
C ASN A 180 10.18 -11.22 -23.88
N LEU A 181 10.89 -11.15 -22.75
CA LEU A 181 11.23 -9.88 -22.10
C LEU A 181 12.06 -8.99 -23.03
N SER A 182 13.03 -9.58 -23.74
CA SER A 182 13.85 -8.86 -24.71
C SER A 182 13.04 -8.32 -25.88
N CYS A 183 12.10 -9.10 -26.39
CA CYS A 183 11.13 -8.66 -27.40
C CYS A 183 10.24 -7.54 -26.87
N ALA A 184 9.72 -7.66 -25.65
CA ALA A 184 8.86 -6.65 -25.03
C ALA A 184 9.59 -5.31 -24.85
N VAL A 185 10.84 -5.32 -24.39
CA VAL A 185 11.64 -4.10 -24.25
C VAL A 185 11.92 -3.45 -25.60
N ALA A 186 12.33 -4.24 -26.60
CA ALA A 186 12.57 -3.74 -27.95
C ALA A 186 11.29 -3.16 -28.59
N PHE A 187 10.13 -3.76 -28.29
CA PHE A 187 8.82 -3.24 -28.71
C PHE A 187 8.52 -1.89 -28.05
N ILE A 188 8.73 -1.75 -26.73
CA ILE A 188 8.52 -0.49 -25.99
C ILE A 188 9.42 0.64 -26.51
N GLU A 189 10.68 0.34 -26.83
CA GLU A 189 11.60 1.31 -27.41
C GLU A 189 11.06 1.88 -28.73
N LYS A 190 10.52 1.00 -29.59
CA LYS A 190 10.05 1.34 -30.94
C LYS A 190 8.55 1.61 -31.03
N LEU A 191 7.84 1.61 -29.91
CA LEU A 191 6.38 1.71 -29.87
C LEU A 191 5.87 2.98 -30.56
N ASP A 192 4.94 2.82 -31.49
CA ASP A 192 4.35 3.91 -32.26
C ASP A 192 2.81 3.89 -32.19
N GLY A 193 2.17 4.91 -32.77
CA GLY A 193 0.71 4.99 -32.83
C GLY A 193 0.06 3.77 -33.48
N PRO A 194 0.51 3.33 -34.68
CA PRO A 194 -0.02 2.15 -35.35
C PRO A 194 0.02 0.88 -34.49
N ALA A 195 1.09 0.65 -33.72
CA ALA A 195 1.20 -0.51 -32.82
C ALA A 195 0.14 -0.52 -31.69
N LEU A 196 -0.50 0.62 -31.41
CA LEU A 196 -1.58 0.76 -30.42
C LEU A 196 -2.96 0.96 -31.07
N ASN A 197 -3.07 0.77 -32.39
CA ASN A 197 -4.27 1.10 -33.17
C ASN A 197 -4.69 2.58 -33.06
N LEU A 198 -3.72 3.50 -32.92
CA LEU A 198 -3.92 4.94 -32.83
C LEU A 198 -3.39 5.65 -34.08
N SER A 199 -4.02 6.76 -34.45
CA SER A 199 -3.43 7.66 -35.44
C SER A 199 -2.16 8.33 -34.89
N PRO A 200 -1.20 8.72 -35.76
CA PRO A 200 0.01 9.43 -35.33
C PRO A 200 -0.30 10.72 -34.54
N GLU A 201 -1.36 11.43 -34.93
CA GLU A 201 -1.81 12.65 -34.25
C GLU A 201 -2.35 12.37 -32.84
N GLU A 202 -3.12 11.29 -32.67
CA GLU A 202 -3.57 10.84 -31.35
C GLU A 202 -2.41 10.47 -30.45
N PHE A 203 -1.47 9.69 -30.98
CA PHE A 203 -0.28 9.27 -30.27
C PHE A 203 0.57 10.46 -29.82
N GLU A 204 0.84 11.42 -30.71
CA GLU A 204 1.53 12.66 -30.34
C GLU A 204 0.76 13.48 -29.29
N GLY A 205 -0.56 13.53 -29.39
CA GLY A 205 -1.41 14.20 -28.41
C GLY A 205 -1.27 13.61 -27.01
N TYR A 206 -1.21 12.28 -26.88
CA TYR A 206 -0.95 11.61 -25.60
C TYR A 206 0.49 11.84 -25.11
N MET A 207 1.48 11.76 -26.01
CA MET A 207 2.89 11.98 -25.67
C MET A 207 3.18 13.42 -25.20
N ARG A 208 2.47 14.42 -25.75
CA ARG A 208 2.56 15.83 -25.32
C ARG A 208 1.74 16.14 -24.07
N GLY A 209 1.02 15.16 -23.51
CA GLY A 209 0.12 15.36 -22.37
C GLY A 209 -1.12 16.20 -22.69
N GLN A 210 -1.43 16.41 -23.97
CA GLN A 210 -2.61 17.15 -24.43
C GLN A 210 -3.88 16.29 -24.40
N ARG A 211 -3.71 14.96 -24.38
CA ARG A 211 -4.79 13.98 -24.26
C ARG A 211 -4.52 13.08 -23.07
N THR A 212 -5.57 12.83 -22.31
CA THR A 212 -5.57 11.89 -21.19
C THR A 212 -6.57 10.79 -21.52
N PRO A 213 -6.19 9.49 -21.41
CA PRO A 213 -7.13 8.39 -21.63
C PRO A 213 -8.36 8.55 -20.74
N ALA A 214 -9.55 8.23 -21.26
CA ALA A 214 -10.82 8.42 -20.53
C ALA A 214 -10.83 7.78 -19.13
N ALA A 215 -10.10 6.67 -18.94
CA ALA A 215 -9.94 6.02 -17.64
C ALA A 215 -9.16 6.88 -16.62
N LEU A 216 -8.11 7.59 -17.05
CA LEU A 216 -7.34 8.51 -16.22
C LEU A 216 -8.12 9.79 -15.92
N THR A 217 -8.92 10.27 -16.88
CA THR A 217 -9.82 11.42 -16.69
C THR A 217 -10.90 11.13 -15.65
N LYS A 218 -11.56 9.95 -15.71
CA LYS A 218 -12.50 9.51 -14.67
C LYS A 218 -11.83 9.43 -13.30
N ARG A 219 -10.58 8.93 -13.22
CA ARG A 219 -9.84 8.86 -11.95
C ARG A 219 -9.54 10.26 -11.38
N GLN A 220 -9.12 11.20 -12.22
CA GLN A 220 -8.87 12.59 -11.80
C GLN A 220 -10.16 13.29 -11.36
N GLN A 221 -11.26 13.04 -12.05
CA GLN A 221 -12.57 13.57 -11.67
C GLN A 221 -13.02 13.01 -10.32
N VAL A 222 -12.92 11.68 -10.11
CA VAL A 222 -13.25 11.04 -8.83
C VAL A 222 -12.35 11.58 -7.71
N VAL A 223 -11.06 11.79 -7.95
CA VAL A 223 -10.16 12.39 -6.94
C VAL A 223 -10.59 13.82 -6.60
N GLY A 224 -10.94 14.64 -7.59
CA GLY A 224 -11.45 15.99 -7.37
C GLY A 224 -12.77 16.01 -6.60
N GLU A 225 -13.71 15.15 -6.98
CA GLU A 225 -15.00 14.98 -6.27
C GLU A 225 -14.78 14.49 -4.83
N THR A 226 -13.85 13.56 -4.61
CA THR A 226 -13.50 13.05 -3.28
C THR A 226 -12.83 14.12 -2.43
N GLN A 227 -11.92 14.92 -3.00
CA GLN A 227 -11.31 16.06 -2.30
C GLN A 227 -12.36 17.08 -1.85
N HIS A 228 -13.27 17.46 -2.75
CA HIS A 228 -14.36 18.39 -2.41
C HIS A 228 -15.27 17.83 -1.31
N MET A 229 -15.58 16.53 -1.33
CA MET A 229 -16.35 15.90 -0.24
C MET A 229 -15.59 15.91 1.09
N LEU A 230 -14.28 15.68 1.08
CA LEU A 230 -13.47 15.73 2.30
C LEU A 230 -13.43 17.14 2.89
N GLU A 231 -13.29 18.17 2.05
CA GLU A 231 -13.35 19.58 2.48
C GLU A 231 -14.73 19.95 3.07
N ASP A 232 -15.83 19.49 2.45
CA ASP A 232 -17.18 19.70 3.01
C ASP A 232 -17.37 18.99 4.35
N LEU A 233 -16.91 17.74 4.46
CA LEU A 233 -16.97 16.97 5.70
C LEU A 233 -16.14 17.62 6.82
N GLU A 234 -14.94 18.10 6.52
CA GLU A 234 -14.09 18.83 7.46
C GLU A 234 -14.80 20.10 7.95
N GLY A 235 -15.37 20.90 7.03
CA GLY A 235 -16.13 22.10 7.38
C GLY A 235 -17.38 21.82 8.23
N ARG A 236 -18.07 20.70 7.98
CA ARG A 236 -19.22 20.25 8.80
C ARG A 236 -18.78 19.78 10.18
N GLN A 237 -17.67 19.05 10.26
CA GLN A 237 -17.13 18.57 11.52
C GLN A 237 -16.66 19.73 12.41
N GLU A 238 -16.02 20.76 11.84
CA GLU A 238 -15.69 21.97 12.60
C GLU A 238 -16.93 22.70 13.13
N LYS A 239 -18.00 22.81 12.33
CA LYS A 239 -19.26 23.44 12.78
C LYS A 239 -19.89 22.65 13.93
N LEU A 240 -19.91 21.32 13.84
CA LEU A 240 -20.40 20.46 14.91
C LEU A 240 -19.56 20.61 16.18
N GLN A 241 -18.22 20.64 16.04
CA GLN A 241 -17.30 20.84 17.16
C GLN A 241 -17.57 22.18 17.85
N ARG A 242 -17.62 23.28 17.09
CA ARG A 242 -17.94 24.61 17.62
C ARG A 242 -19.30 24.66 18.32
N GLY A 243 -20.31 23.98 17.77
CA GLY A 243 -21.64 23.87 18.39
C GLY A 243 -21.61 23.10 19.71
N ALA A 244 -20.87 21.99 19.78
CA ALA A 244 -20.69 21.21 21.00
C ALA A 244 -19.95 22.00 22.08
N ASP A 245 -18.89 22.72 21.71
CA ASP A 245 -18.13 23.57 22.63
C ASP A 245 -19.00 24.72 23.18
N ALA A 246 -19.81 25.36 22.32
CA ALA A 246 -20.73 26.41 22.73
C ALA A 246 -21.81 25.90 23.70
N LEU A 247 -22.41 24.74 23.40
CA LEU A 247 -23.37 24.09 24.30
C LEU A 247 -22.72 23.71 25.63
N GLY A 248 -21.48 23.22 25.60
CA GLY A 248 -20.70 22.90 26.79
C GLY A 248 -20.47 24.13 27.67
N ALA A 249 -20.11 25.27 27.07
CA ALA A 249 -19.94 26.54 27.80
C ALA A 249 -21.25 27.05 28.39
N GLU A 250 -22.36 26.94 27.66
CA GLU A 250 -23.67 27.34 28.14
C GLU A 250 -24.16 26.46 29.30
N LEU A 251 -23.93 25.15 29.22
CA LEU A 251 -24.23 24.21 30.29
C LEU A 251 -23.41 24.51 31.55
N GLN A 252 -22.11 24.79 31.42
CA GLN A 252 -21.27 25.19 32.55
C GLN A 252 -21.77 26.47 33.22
N LYS A 253 -22.16 27.46 32.43
CA LYS A 253 -22.73 28.71 32.94
C LYS A 253 -24.05 28.46 33.68
N TRP A 254 -24.91 27.62 33.14
CA TRP A 254 -26.16 27.23 33.80
C TRP A 254 -25.92 26.51 35.12
N VAL A 255 -24.97 25.57 35.17
CA VAL A 255 -24.56 24.87 36.40
C VAL A 255 -24.06 25.87 37.45
N GLN A 256 -23.24 26.85 37.07
CA GLN A 256 -22.78 27.90 37.99
C GLN A 256 -23.94 28.73 38.53
N VAL A 257 -24.89 29.14 37.68
CA VAL A 257 -26.07 29.88 38.10
C VAL A 257 -26.89 29.08 39.12
N ILE A 258 -27.14 27.79 38.85
CA ILE A 258 -27.87 26.93 39.79
C ILE A 258 -27.13 26.79 41.11
N HIS A 259 -25.81 26.57 41.11
CA HIS A 259 -25.05 26.51 42.36
C HIS A 259 -25.14 27.82 43.15
N THR A 260 -24.99 28.97 42.50
CA THR A 260 -25.13 30.27 43.20
C THR A 260 -26.53 30.50 43.77
N GLN A 261 -27.58 30.11 43.05
CA GLN A 261 -28.96 30.21 43.54
C GLN A 261 -29.22 29.26 44.71
N LEU A 262 -28.67 28.04 44.66
CA LEU A 262 -28.77 27.07 45.74
C LEU A 262 -28.01 27.55 46.99
N ASP A 263 -26.82 28.11 46.82
CA ASP A 263 -26.02 28.71 47.89
C ASP A 263 -26.72 29.91 48.52
N GLU A 264 -27.35 30.76 47.70
CA GLU A 264 -28.08 31.93 48.16
C GLU A 264 -29.37 31.53 48.91
N ALA A 265 -30.13 30.57 48.39
CA ALA A 265 -31.30 30.00 49.08
C ALA A 265 -30.91 29.32 50.40
N THR A 266 -29.79 28.59 50.41
CA THR A 266 -29.25 27.95 51.63
C THR A 266 -28.83 29.00 52.66
N ASN A 267 -28.15 30.07 52.24
CA ASN A 267 -27.77 31.18 53.12
C ASN A 267 -28.97 31.95 53.66
N GLN A 268 -30.00 32.18 52.84
CA GLN A 268 -31.25 32.78 53.28
C GLN A 268 -31.96 31.90 54.30
N PHE A 269 -32.01 30.59 54.07
CA PHE A 269 -32.59 29.64 55.01
C PHE A 269 -31.83 29.62 56.35
N VAL A 270 -30.49 29.60 56.32
CA VAL A 270 -29.66 29.69 57.54
C VAL A 270 -29.89 31.01 58.28
N LYS A 271 -30.08 32.13 57.56
CA LYS A 271 -30.35 33.44 58.17
C LYS A 271 -31.72 33.46 58.86
N VAL A 272 -32.76 32.96 58.19
CA VAL A 272 -34.11 32.83 58.78
C VAL A 272 -34.08 31.89 59.99
N GLN A 273 -33.36 30.78 59.93
CA GLN A 273 -33.23 29.85 61.06
C GLN A 273 -32.49 30.47 62.25
N LYS A 274 -31.47 31.31 62.01
CA LYS A 274 -30.78 32.09 63.07
C LYS A 274 -31.70 33.16 63.66
N GLU A 275 -32.48 33.85 62.84
CA GLU A 275 -33.48 34.83 63.31
C GLU A 275 -34.58 34.17 64.13
N MET A 276 -35.07 33.00 63.72
CA MET A 276 -36.02 32.20 64.49
C MET A 276 -35.44 31.71 65.82
N LYS A 277 -34.16 31.29 65.86
CA LYS A 277 -33.49 30.95 67.12
C LYS A 277 -33.29 32.17 68.02
N ALA A 278 -32.89 33.32 67.48
CA ALA A 278 -32.75 34.55 68.24
C ALA A 278 -34.10 35.06 68.79
N GLN A 279 -35.19 34.89 68.05
CA GLN A 279 -36.56 35.19 68.51
C GLN A 279 -37.08 34.18 69.55
N ALA A 280 -36.71 32.90 69.42
CA ALA A 280 -37.03 31.88 70.42
C ALA A 280 -36.25 32.10 71.73
N GLU A 281 -34.97 32.48 71.66
CA GLU A 281 -34.15 32.84 72.84
C GLU A 281 -34.62 34.16 73.48
N ALA A 282 -35.10 35.14 72.69
CA ALA A 282 -35.74 36.36 73.20
C ALA A 282 -37.12 36.11 73.84
N SER A 283 -37.82 35.04 73.44
CA SER A 283 -39.13 34.66 73.99
C SER A 283 -39.03 33.66 75.15
N GLN A 284 -37.88 33.04 75.38
CA GLN A 284 -37.65 32.05 76.47
C GLN A 284 -37.17 32.66 77.80
N VAL A 285 -37.07 33.99 77.95
CA VAL A 285 -36.78 34.62 79.26
C VAL A 285 -38.04 34.89 80.10
N SER A 286 -39.25 34.61 79.59
CA SER A 286 -40.48 34.74 80.38
C SER A 286 -41.37 33.50 80.30
N SER A 287 -40.98 32.50 81.09
CA SER A 287 -41.82 31.56 81.84
C SER A 287 -41.42 30.09 81.64
N THR A 288 -40.38 29.70 82.36
CA THR A 288 -40.20 28.34 82.89
C THR A 288 -41.34 28.01 83.86
N CYS A 289 -41.91 26.80 83.74
CA CYS A 289 -41.72 25.77 84.76
C CYS A 289 -42.23 24.39 84.29
N PRO A 290 -41.69 23.29 84.87
CA PRO A 290 -41.58 21.97 84.26
C PRO A 290 -42.61 20.97 84.82
N ASP A 291 -42.82 19.82 84.17
CA ASP A 291 -42.44 18.53 84.76
C ASP A 291 -42.58 17.32 83.80
N GLU A 292 -41.82 16.29 84.15
CA GLU A 292 -41.60 14.92 83.65
C GLU A 292 -42.91 14.10 83.42
N SER A 293 -42.98 12.95 82.73
CA SER A 293 -42.04 11.83 82.62
C SER A 293 -42.55 10.77 81.60
N GLN A 294 -41.60 10.08 80.92
CA GLN A 294 -41.54 8.61 80.65
C GLN A 294 -42.65 7.89 79.83
N ARG A 295 -42.45 6.84 79.02
CA ARG A 295 -41.33 5.96 78.61
C ARG A 295 -41.88 4.91 77.60
N GLY A 296 -41.04 4.39 76.69
CA GLY A 296 -41.24 3.13 75.93
C GLY A 296 -40.77 3.26 74.47
N SER A 297 -39.53 2.86 74.11
CA SER A 297 -39.13 1.56 73.51
C SER A 297 -39.91 1.26 72.21
N ASP A 298 -39.32 1.07 71.02
CA ASP A 298 -38.17 0.24 70.67
C ASP A 298 -37.72 0.47 69.20
N LYS A 299 -36.42 0.19 68.95
CA LYS A 299 -35.81 -0.51 67.78
C LYS A 299 -35.77 0.17 66.39
N GLU A 300 -34.54 0.46 65.91
CA GLU A 300 -33.74 -0.29 64.89
C GLU A 300 -34.12 0.15 63.46
N GLU A 301 -33.23 0.37 62.50
CA GLU A 301 -31.93 -0.24 62.24
C GLU A 301 -31.11 0.59 61.24
N SER A 302 -29.80 0.58 61.44
CA SER A 302 -28.73 1.03 60.54
C SER A 302 -28.30 -0.08 59.57
N ILE A 303 -27.70 0.26 58.42
CA ILE A 303 -26.56 -0.42 57.70
C ILE A 303 -26.40 0.26 56.31
N LEU A 304 -25.32 1.01 56.02
CA LEU A 304 -23.98 0.64 55.48
C LEU A 304 -23.91 0.12 54.01
N VAL A 305 -23.44 1.00 53.09
CA VAL A 305 -22.36 0.91 52.05
C VAL A 305 -22.07 -0.48 51.39
N PRO A 306 -21.94 -0.66 50.04
CA PRO A 306 -20.67 -0.39 49.32
C PRO A 306 -20.69 -0.09 47.78
N SER A 307 -19.46 0.07 47.28
CA SER A 307 -18.89 0.51 45.99
C SER A 307 -19.23 -0.23 44.68
N ASP A 308 -18.85 0.44 43.56
CA ASP A 308 -18.37 -0.03 42.25
C ASP A 308 -19.16 -1.08 41.42
N GLN A 309 -19.49 -0.74 40.16
CA GLN A 309 -18.90 -1.35 38.94
C GLN A 309 -19.64 -0.98 37.64
N HIS A 310 -18.85 -0.57 36.65
CA HIS A 310 -18.88 -0.91 35.21
C HIS A 310 -20.20 -1.39 34.56
N VAL A 311 -20.66 -0.65 33.54
CA VAL A 311 -21.40 -1.25 32.42
C VAL A 311 -20.75 -0.83 31.10
N CYS A 312 -20.27 -1.86 30.39
CA CYS A 312 -19.67 -1.83 29.06
C CYS A 312 -20.78 -1.81 28.01
N LEU A 313 -20.71 -0.90 27.04
CA LEU A 313 -21.54 -0.92 25.83
C LEU A 313 -20.91 -1.88 24.81
N LYS A 314 -21.69 -2.88 24.37
CA LYS A 314 -21.39 -3.76 23.24
C LYS A 314 -21.72 -3.02 21.94
N GLU A 315 -20.74 -2.95 21.04
CA GLU A 315 -20.96 -2.78 19.60
C GLU A 315 -21.43 -4.12 18.99
N SER A 316 -22.28 -4.02 17.98
CA SER A 316 -22.66 -5.07 17.03
C SER A 316 -22.68 -4.46 15.65
#